data_AF-A0A968MET8-F1
#
_entry.id   AF-A0A968MET8-F1
#
_cell.length_a   1.000
_cell.length_b   1.000
_cell.length_c   1.000
_cell.angle_alpha   90.00
_cell.angle_beta   90.00
_cell.angle_gamma   90.00
#
_symmetry.space_group_name_H-M   'P 1'
#
loop_
_entity.id
_entity.type
_entity.pdbx_description
1 polymer ?
#
loop_
_entity_poly.entity_id
_entity_poly.type
_entity_poly.pdbx_seq_one_letter_code
_entity_poly.pdbx_strand_id
1 'polypeptide(L)'
;MKEEFEKLEHLDYYEKEPYKEIFSHKQLNTFSLKEQIFLLRLYEWRRKKAEERNHSKEMVLATKNITPIVKSMSMGMEGLKNNRRISDKFALKYGQEMLEIYNKEGSKEEIAILNDIMQVNDIDPIEDVKLELLYNFIQYQCLEQKIAPELVIPRGVFKKIKNDETYREESLQSGWRRNILGEKLLSCIENRNQLFIDTHHLSIQFKK
;
A
#
# COMPACT_ATOMS: atom_id res chain seq x y z
N MET A 1 -0.11 -8.09 25.49
CA MET A 1 0.26 -6.76 26.04
C MET A 1 1.78 -6.59 26.15
N LYS A 2 2.52 -7.43 26.88
CA LYS A 2 4.00 -7.35 26.94
C LYS A 2 4.66 -7.35 25.55
N GLU A 3 4.21 -8.27 24.69
CA GLU A 3 4.63 -8.35 23.28
C GLU A 3 4.43 -7.05 22.47
N GLU A 4 3.44 -6.21 22.79
CA GLU A 4 3.22 -4.94 22.08
C GLU A 4 4.19 -3.85 22.53
N PHE A 5 4.54 -3.83 23.82
CA PHE A 5 5.48 -2.86 24.37
C PHE A 5 6.89 -3.14 23.88
N GLU A 6 7.29 -4.41 23.81
CA GLU A 6 8.61 -4.81 23.26
C GLU A 6 8.79 -4.30 21.83
N LYS A 7 7.75 -4.33 20.99
CA LYS A 7 7.82 -3.77 19.62
C LYS A 7 8.12 -2.28 19.58
N LEU A 8 7.65 -1.50 20.55
CA LEU A 8 7.85 -0.05 20.59
C LEU A 8 9.29 0.35 20.97
N GLU A 9 10.06 -0.59 21.50
CA GLU A 9 11.46 -0.42 21.93
C GLU A 9 12.45 -0.61 20.77
N HIS A 10 12.02 -1.21 19.65
CA HIS A 10 12.87 -1.48 18.50
C HIS A 10 12.89 -0.31 17.50
N LEU A 11 14.08 0.05 17.00
CA LEU A 11 14.28 1.17 16.08
C LEU A 11 13.51 0.98 14.76
N ASP A 12 13.47 -0.26 14.28
CA ASP A 12 12.81 -0.68 13.04
C ASP A 12 11.31 -0.36 13.03
N TYR A 13 10.68 -0.25 14.20
CA TYR A 13 9.28 0.16 14.33
C TYR A 13 9.02 1.56 13.75
N TYR A 14 10.03 2.43 13.79
CA TYR A 14 9.94 3.81 13.33
C TYR A 14 10.43 4.00 11.89
N GLU A 15 10.98 2.96 11.25
CA GLU A 15 11.40 3.02 9.86
C GLU A 15 10.18 3.17 8.94
N LYS A 16 10.24 4.19 8.08
CA LYS A 16 9.16 4.48 7.12
C LYS A 16 9.54 3.92 5.77
N GLU A 17 8.74 2.97 5.27
CA GLU A 17 8.83 2.47 3.90
C GLU A 17 8.90 3.66 2.90
N PRO A 18 9.99 3.82 2.13
CA PRO A 18 10.22 4.96 1.25
C PRO A 18 9.09 5.26 0.26
N TYR A 19 8.39 4.22 -0.18
CA TYR A 19 7.41 4.28 -1.28
C TYR A 19 5.96 4.20 -0.83
N LYS A 20 5.68 4.21 0.48
CA LYS A 20 4.32 4.06 1.05
C LYS A 20 3.25 4.96 0.42
N GLU A 21 3.61 6.18 0.04
CA GLU A 21 2.69 7.13 -0.62
C GLU A 21 2.25 6.66 -2.01
N ILE A 22 3.12 5.99 -2.76
CA ILE A 22 2.85 5.51 -4.12
C ILE A 22 1.89 4.33 -4.09
N PHE A 23 2.08 3.39 -3.15
CA PHE A 23 1.16 2.26 -2.94
C PHE A 23 -0.28 2.71 -2.69
N SER A 24 -0.47 3.89 -2.08
CA SER A 24 -1.80 4.43 -1.79
C SER A 24 -2.41 5.26 -2.94
N HIS A 25 -1.66 5.49 -4.03
CA HIS A 25 -2.08 6.41 -5.09
C HIS A 25 -3.11 5.75 -6.03
N LYS A 26 -4.38 6.12 -5.86
CA LYS A 26 -5.54 5.53 -6.56
C LYS A 26 -5.45 5.47 -8.08
N GLN A 27 -4.71 6.38 -8.70
CA GLN A 27 -4.61 6.48 -10.17
C GLN A 27 -3.34 5.85 -10.75
N LEU A 28 -2.52 5.17 -9.93
CA LEU A 28 -1.26 4.59 -10.40
C LEU A 28 -1.45 3.72 -11.65
N ASN A 29 -2.44 2.81 -11.63
CA ASN A 29 -2.75 1.90 -12.73
C ASN A 29 -3.33 2.59 -13.98
N THR A 30 -3.72 3.87 -13.88
CA THR A 30 -4.24 4.64 -15.03
C THR A 30 -3.15 5.38 -15.80
N PHE A 31 -1.95 5.49 -15.21
CA PHE A 31 -0.80 6.15 -15.81
C PHE A 31 -0.04 5.19 -16.72
N SER A 32 0.55 5.73 -17.79
CA SER A 32 1.53 5.01 -18.60
C SER A 32 2.78 4.68 -17.77
N LEU A 33 3.57 3.69 -18.17
CA LEU A 33 4.80 3.32 -17.46
C LEU A 33 5.74 4.52 -17.23
N LYS A 34 5.88 5.40 -18.23
CA LYS A 34 6.69 6.63 -18.10
C LYS A 34 6.14 7.58 -17.02
N GLU A 35 4.83 7.77 -16.98
CA GLU A 35 4.17 8.58 -15.95
C GLU A 35 4.23 7.94 -14.56
N GLN A 36 4.17 6.62 -14.46
CA GLN A 36 4.34 5.89 -13.20
C GLN A 36 5.76 6.05 -12.65
N ILE A 37 6.77 5.90 -13.50
CA ILE A 37 8.18 6.14 -13.13
C ILE A 37 8.37 7.60 -12.70
N PHE A 38 7.77 8.54 -13.44
CA PHE A 38 7.82 9.95 -13.06
C PHE A 38 7.13 10.21 -11.71
N LEU A 39 5.97 9.59 -11.44
CA LEU A 39 5.28 9.70 -10.16
C LEU A 39 6.17 9.19 -9.01
N LEU A 40 6.83 8.05 -9.19
CA LEU A 40 7.78 7.50 -8.22
C LEU A 40 8.88 8.52 -7.89
N ARG A 41 9.53 9.07 -8.91
CA ARG A 41 10.58 10.08 -8.75
C ARG A 41 10.07 11.41 -8.18
N LEU A 42 8.84 11.80 -8.49
CA LEU A 42 8.22 13.01 -7.98
C LEU A 42 8.02 12.95 -6.47
N TYR A 43 7.62 11.79 -5.93
CA TYR A 43 7.54 11.59 -4.49
C TYR A 43 8.93 11.63 -3.82
N GLU A 44 9.93 11.01 -4.44
CA GLU A 44 11.30 11.09 -3.93
C GLU A 44 11.83 12.52 -3.92
N TRP A 45 11.63 13.24 -5.02
CA TRP A 45 11.99 14.65 -5.15
C TRP A 45 11.31 15.50 -4.07
N ARG A 46 10.01 15.29 -3.86
CA ARG A 46 9.22 15.98 -2.84
C ARG A 46 9.77 15.73 -1.43
N ARG A 47 10.16 14.50 -1.12
CA ARG A 47 10.80 14.13 0.15
C ARG A 47 12.16 14.80 0.32
N LYS A 48 13.05 14.69 -0.67
CA LYS A 48 14.39 15.32 -0.64
C LYS A 48 14.30 16.83 -0.47
N LYS A 49 13.40 17.50 -1.22
CA LYS A 49 13.19 18.95 -1.08
C LYS A 49 12.60 19.36 0.27
N ALA A 50 11.78 18.50 0.88
CA ALA A 50 11.23 18.75 2.20
C ALA A 50 12.32 18.68 3.27
N GLU A 51 13.21 17.68 3.17
CA GLU A 51 14.38 17.53 4.03
C GLU A 51 15.37 18.70 3.86
N GLU A 52 15.74 19.02 2.61
CA GLU A 52 16.64 20.14 2.29
C GLU A 52 16.17 21.49 2.85
N ARG A 53 14.85 21.70 2.92
CA ARG A 53 14.26 22.97 3.36
C ARG A 53 13.74 22.94 4.79
N ASN A 54 13.86 21.81 5.47
CA ASN A 54 13.23 21.58 6.77
C ASN A 54 11.73 21.95 6.76
N HIS A 55 11.03 21.60 5.67
CA HIS A 55 9.62 21.88 5.45
C HIS A 55 8.83 20.58 5.40
N SER A 56 7.50 20.65 5.58
CA SER A 56 6.67 19.48 5.32
C SER A 56 6.57 19.20 3.81
N LYS A 57 6.35 17.94 3.46
CA LYS A 57 6.10 17.51 2.06
C LYS A 57 4.93 18.28 1.41
N GLU A 58 3.88 18.60 2.18
CA GLU A 58 2.74 19.41 1.70
C GLU A 58 3.12 20.86 1.39
N MET A 59 4.05 21.46 2.15
CA MET A 59 4.55 22.82 1.86
C MET A 59 5.42 22.87 0.61
N VAL A 60 6.15 21.80 0.30
CA VAL A 60 6.97 21.70 -0.92
C VAL A 60 6.09 21.53 -2.15
N LEU A 61 5.20 20.54 -2.10
CA LEU A 61 4.25 20.25 -3.17
C LEU A 61 2.99 19.66 -2.54
N ALA A 62 1.86 20.34 -2.73
CA ALA A 62 0.58 19.86 -2.20
C ALA A 62 0.16 18.57 -2.91
N THR A 63 -0.32 17.56 -2.16
CA THR A 63 -0.71 16.25 -2.74
C THR A 63 -1.74 16.38 -3.86
N LYS A 64 -2.67 17.35 -3.75
CA LYS A 64 -3.69 17.63 -4.77
C LYS A 64 -3.12 18.02 -6.15
N ASN A 65 -1.88 18.51 -6.21
CA ASN A 65 -1.22 18.95 -7.44
C ASN A 65 -0.40 17.83 -8.11
N ILE A 66 -0.14 16.71 -7.43
CA ILE A 66 0.69 15.61 -7.93
C ILE A 66 0.11 15.02 -9.23
N THR A 67 -1.14 14.58 -9.20
CA THR A 67 -1.82 14.02 -10.39
C THR A 67 -1.85 15.02 -11.57
N PRO A 68 -2.29 16.29 -11.38
CA PRO A 68 -2.20 17.29 -12.44
C PRO A 68 -0.81 17.46 -13.05
N ILE A 69 0.24 17.49 -12.22
CA ILE A 69 1.64 17.62 -12.68
C ILE A 69 2.03 16.41 -13.53
N VAL A 70 1.80 15.19 -13.03
CA VAL A 70 2.14 13.95 -13.76
C VAL A 70 1.51 13.93 -15.15
N LYS A 71 0.20 14.22 -15.25
CA LYS A 71 -0.50 14.23 -16.54
C LYS A 71 -0.03 15.35 -17.47
N SER A 72 0.21 16.54 -16.91
CA SER A 72 0.69 17.70 -17.67
C SER A 72 2.08 17.50 -18.26
N MET A 73 2.95 16.71 -17.62
CA MET A 73 4.32 16.48 -18.09
C MET A 73 4.40 15.76 -19.43
N SER A 74 3.36 15.02 -19.83
CA SER A 74 3.26 14.43 -21.16
C SER A 74 3.37 15.48 -22.29
N MET A 75 2.91 16.70 -22.03
CA MET A 75 2.98 17.85 -22.94
C MET A 75 4.18 18.79 -22.63
N GLY A 76 5.11 18.35 -21.78
CA GLY A 76 6.28 19.11 -21.38
C GLY A 76 5.95 20.39 -20.58
N MET A 77 6.84 21.38 -20.68
CA MET A 77 6.76 22.62 -19.90
C MET A 77 5.45 23.42 -20.16
N GLU A 78 4.99 23.45 -21.41
CA GLU A 78 3.75 24.13 -21.78
C GLU A 78 2.52 23.48 -21.13
N GLY A 79 2.55 22.14 -20.96
CA GLY A 79 1.52 21.42 -20.22
C GLY A 79 1.44 21.82 -18.75
N LEU A 80 2.56 22.18 -18.11
CA LEU A 80 2.58 22.66 -16.74
C LEU A 80 1.99 24.07 -16.62
N LYS A 81 2.36 24.98 -17.53
CA LYS A 81 1.89 26.38 -17.52
C LYS A 81 0.41 26.51 -17.81
N ASN A 82 -0.10 25.71 -18.75
CA ASN A 82 -1.50 25.79 -19.19
C ASN A 82 -2.48 25.13 -18.20
N ASN A 83 -1.98 24.37 -17.23
CA ASN A 83 -2.83 23.68 -16.26
C ASN A 83 -3.15 24.59 -15.07
N ARG A 84 -4.39 25.09 -15.02
CA ARG A 84 -4.91 26.00 -13.97
C ARG A 84 -4.77 25.48 -12.54
N ARG A 85 -4.57 24.16 -12.33
CA ARG A 85 -4.38 23.57 -11.00
C ARG A 85 -2.93 23.68 -10.51
N ILE A 86 -1.99 23.94 -11.41
CA ILE A 86 -0.57 24.08 -11.12
C ILE A 86 -0.28 25.58 -10.99
N SER A 87 0.37 26.00 -9.90
CA SER A 87 0.71 27.41 -9.73
C SER A 87 1.82 27.82 -10.70
N ASP A 88 1.71 29.00 -11.32
CA ASP A 88 2.73 29.53 -12.23
C ASP A 88 4.12 29.60 -11.57
N LYS A 89 4.18 29.98 -10.29
CA LYS A 89 5.43 30.00 -9.51
C LYS A 89 6.12 28.63 -9.47
N PHE A 90 5.35 27.53 -9.39
CA PHE A 90 5.89 26.19 -9.42
C PHE A 90 6.43 25.84 -10.81
N ALA A 91 5.64 26.10 -11.86
CA ALA A 91 6.04 25.83 -13.23
C ALA A 91 7.32 26.59 -13.61
N LEU A 92 7.41 27.87 -13.23
CA LEU A 92 8.60 28.70 -13.47
C LEU A 92 9.82 28.22 -12.67
N LYS A 93 9.63 27.82 -11.41
CA LYS A 93 10.74 27.48 -10.51
C LYS A 93 11.27 26.06 -10.70
N TYR A 94 10.40 25.09 -10.94
CA TYR A 94 10.74 23.67 -10.97
C TYR A 94 10.37 22.97 -12.27
N GLY A 95 9.72 23.64 -13.22
CA GLY A 95 9.26 22.97 -14.44
C GLY A 95 10.39 22.33 -15.25
N GLN A 96 11.57 22.96 -15.26
CA GLN A 96 12.75 22.42 -15.94
C GLN A 96 13.26 21.15 -15.23
N GLU A 97 13.34 21.19 -13.90
CA GLU A 97 13.71 20.04 -13.07
C GLU A 97 12.70 18.88 -13.25
N MET A 98 11.40 19.17 -13.29
CA MET A 98 10.36 18.16 -13.56
C MET A 98 10.52 17.53 -14.94
N LEU A 99 10.85 18.34 -15.96
CA LEU A 99 11.07 17.86 -17.32
C LEU A 99 12.29 16.95 -17.41
N GLU A 100 13.37 17.27 -16.72
CA GLU A 100 14.55 16.44 -16.62
C GLU A 100 14.25 15.11 -15.91
N ILE A 101 13.50 15.13 -14.81
CA ILE A 101 13.08 13.92 -14.10
C ILE A 101 12.18 13.04 -14.98
N TYR A 102 11.26 13.65 -15.73
CA TYR A 102 10.31 12.96 -16.62
C TYR A 102 10.99 12.32 -17.84
N ASN A 103 12.02 12.96 -18.39
CA ASN A 103 12.69 12.48 -19.60
C ASN A 103 13.77 11.43 -19.37
N LYS A 104 14.24 11.27 -18.13
CA LYS A 104 15.14 10.18 -17.77
C LYS A 104 14.45 8.83 -18.00
N GLU A 105 15.13 7.89 -18.66
CA GLU A 105 14.63 6.54 -18.83
C GLU A 105 14.46 5.82 -17.48
N GLY A 106 13.50 4.90 -17.41
CA GLY A 106 13.27 4.08 -16.23
C GLY A 106 14.39 3.07 -16.03
N SER A 107 14.93 3.00 -14.82
CA SER A 107 15.83 1.92 -14.42
C SER A 107 15.07 0.60 -14.24
N LYS A 108 15.79 -0.52 -14.33
CA LYS A 108 15.23 -1.85 -14.07
C LYS A 108 14.66 -1.98 -12.65
N GLU A 109 15.29 -1.31 -11.68
CA GLU A 109 14.87 -1.30 -10.28
C GLU A 109 13.52 -0.58 -10.10
N GLU A 110 13.35 0.59 -10.71
CA GLU A 110 12.08 1.34 -10.66
C GLU A 110 10.93 0.55 -11.31
N ILE A 111 11.21 -0.13 -12.42
CA ILE A 111 10.22 -0.99 -13.09
C ILE A 111 9.85 -2.18 -12.20
N ALA A 112 10.82 -2.81 -11.53
CA ALA A 112 10.56 -3.90 -10.60
C ALA A 112 9.68 -3.45 -9.42
N ILE A 113 9.97 -2.28 -8.83
CA ILE A 113 9.16 -1.67 -7.76
C ILE A 113 7.72 -1.44 -8.24
N LEU A 114 7.53 -0.87 -9.44
CA LEU A 114 6.19 -0.60 -9.98
C LEU A 114 5.39 -1.88 -10.26
N ASN A 115 6.04 -2.91 -10.80
CA ASN A 115 5.37 -4.19 -11.06
C ASN A 115 4.90 -4.86 -9.77
N ASP A 116 5.71 -4.81 -8.71
CA ASP A 116 5.35 -5.30 -7.38
C ASP A 116 4.11 -4.56 -6.83
N ILE A 117 4.07 -3.22 -6.97
CA ILE A 117 2.92 -2.41 -6.55
C ILE A 117 1.65 -2.75 -7.34
N MET A 118 1.74 -3.07 -8.64
CA MET A 118 0.58 -3.30 -9.49
C MET A 118 -0.07 -4.66 -9.23
N GLN A 119 0.71 -5.72 -9.01
CA GLN A 119 0.19 -7.07 -8.75
C GLN A 119 -0.70 -7.13 -7.50
N VAL A 120 -0.40 -6.31 -6.49
CA VAL A 120 -1.15 -6.17 -5.23
C VAL A 120 -2.62 -5.74 -5.43
N ASN A 121 -3.02 -5.21 -6.60
CA ASN A 121 -4.34 -4.62 -6.82
C ASN A 121 -5.30 -5.47 -7.69
N ASP A 122 -4.86 -6.59 -8.26
CA ASP A 122 -5.67 -7.40 -9.20
C ASP A 122 -6.15 -8.72 -8.57
N ILE A 123 -6.79 -8.62 -7.40
CA ILE A 123 -7.34 -9.79 -6.71
C ILE A 123 -8.67 -10.17 -7.38
N ASP A 124 -8.80 -11.44 -7.73
CA ASP A 124 -10.05 -12.00 -8.26
C ASP A 124 -11.22 -11.74 -7.29
N PRO A 125 -12.40 -11.27 -7.77
CA PRO A 125 -13.52 -10.95 -6.90
C PRO A 125 -14.01 -12.10 -6.02
N ILE A 126 -13.89 -13.35 -6.46
CA ILE A 126 -14.30 -14.51 -5.64
C ILE A 126 -13.25 -14.76 -4.55
N GLU A 127 -11.96 -14.60 -4.88
CA GLU A 127 -10.87 -14.63 -3.89
C GLU A 127 -11.06 -13.54 -2.82
N ASP A 128 -11.48 -12.35 -3.22
CA ASP A 128 -11.79 -11.26 -2.29
C ASP A 128 -12.94 -11.66 -1.33
N VAL A 129 -14.07 -12.12 -1.87
CA VAL A 129 -15.22 -12.55 -1.05
C VAL A 129 -14.84 -13.66 -0.06
N LYS A 130 -14.00 -14.62 -0.47
CA LYS A 130 -13.48 -15.67 0.42
C LYS A 130 -12.72 -15.09 1.60
N LEU A 131 -11.83 -14.13 1.34
CA LEU A 131 -11.00 -13.52 2.37
C LEU A 131 -11.82 -12.62 3.30
N GLU A 132 -12.80 -11.88 2.77
CA GLU A 132 -13.74 -11.11 3.60
C GLU A 132 -14.59 -12.04 4.50
N LEU A 133 -15.01 -13.20 3.99
CA LEU A 133 -15.70 -14.20 4.81
C LEU A 133 -14.78 -14.78 5.89
N LEU A 134 -13.51 -15.07 5.58
CA LEU A 134 -12.51 -15.47 6.57
C LEU A 134 -12.33 -14.39 7.65
N TYR A 135 -12.29 -13.11 7.26
CA TYR A 135 -12.21 -12.00 8.20
C TYR A 135 -13.42 -11.95 9.14
N ASN A 136 -14.62 -12.20 8.63
CA ASN A 136 -15.83 -12.28 9.46
C ASN A 136 -15.74 -13.39 10.52
N PHE A 137 -15.15 -14.54 10.21
CA PHE A 137 -14.90 -15.59 11.22
C PHE A 137 -13.89 -15.15 12.28
N ILE A 138 -12.85 -14.40 11.90
CA ILE A 138 -11.91 -13.81 12.86
C ILE A 138 -12.64 -12.81 13.77
N GLN A 139 -13.48 -11.95 13.20
CA GLN A 139 -14.28 -11.01 13.98
C GLN A 139 -15.21 -11.73 14.96
N TYR A 140 -15.86 -12.80 14.51
CA TYR A 140 -16.69 -13.64 15.37
C TYR A 140 -15.90 -14.22 16.57
N GLN A 141 -14.73 -14.81 16.32
CA GLN A 141 -13.86 -15.31 17.41
C GLN A 141 -13.43 -14.21 18.38
N CYS A 142 -13.11 -13.02 17.87
CA CYS A 142 -12.74 -11.88 18.71
C CYS A 142 -13.92 -11.40 19.57
N LEU A 143 -15.15 -11.42 19.03
CA LEU A 143 -16.37 -11.05 19.76
C LEU A 143 -16.67 -12.02 20.92
N GLU A 144 -16.56 -13.33 20.69
CA GLU A 144 -16.71 -14.35 21.74
C GLU A 144 -15.74 -14.12 22.91
N GLN A 145 -14.52 -13.69 22.60
CA GLN A 145 -13.48 -13.42 23.59
C GLN A 145 -13.46 -11.97 24.11
N LYS A 146 -14.41 -11.13 23.67
CA LYS A 146 -14.55 -9.71 24.03
C LYS A 146 -13.30 -8.87 23.76
N ILE A 147 -12.64 -9.15 22.64
CA ILE A 147 -11.44 -8.44 22.19
C ILE A 147 -11.77 -7.72 20.88
N ALA A 148 -11.26 -6.50 20.73
CA ALA A 148 -11.40 -5.76 19.48
C ALA A 148 -10.59 -6.46 18.36
N PRO A 149 -11.21 -6.81 17.21
CA PRO A 149 -10.52 -7.48 16.11
C PRO A 149 -9.25 -6.76 15.65
N GLU A 150 -9.25 -5.42 15.68
CA GLU A 150 -8.12 -4.57 15.29
C GLU A 150 -6.86 -4.80 16.14
N LEU A 151 -7.00 -5.29 17.38
CA LEU A 151 -5.87 -5.63 18.25
C LEU A 151 -5.25 -6.97 17.88
N VAL A 152 -6.10 -7.91 17.43
CA VAL A 152 -5.68 -9.26 17.03
C VAL A 152 -5.06 -9.19 15.64
N ILE A 153 -5.76 -8.59 14.67
CA ILE A 153 -5.29 -8.44 13.30
C ILE A 153 -5.63 -7.04 12.78
N PRO A 154 -4.66 -6.12 12.76
CA PRO A 154 -4.88 -4.79 12.21
C PRO A 154 -5.31 -4.87 10.74
N ARG A 155 -6.24 -4.01 10.31
CA ARG A 155 -6.73 -4.01 8.91
C ARG A 155 -5.63 -3.89 7.87
N GLY A 156 -4.56 -3.14 8.16
CA GLY A 156 -3.40 -3.04 7.28
C GLY A 156 -2.66 -4.36 7.10
N VAL A 157 -2.51 -5.14 8.18
CA VAL A 157 -1.89 -6.47 8.15
C VAL A 157 -2.77 -7.45 7.39
N PHE A 158 -4.09 -7.45 7.65
CA PHE A 158 -5.02 -8.30 6.90
C PHE A 158 -5.01 -7.98 5.41
N LYS A 159 -4.93 -6.70 5.05
CA LYS A 159 -4.77 -6.28 3.65
C LYS A 159 -3.47 -6.80 3.03
N LYS A 160 -2.35 -6.81 3.76
CA LYS A 160 -1.10 -7.42 3.29
C LYS A 160 -1.27 -8.93 3.05
N ILE A 161 -1.88 -9.65 3.99
CA ILE A 161 -2.20 -11.09 3.84
C ILE A 161 -3.08 -11.35 2.60
N LYS A 162 -4.07 -10.48 2.37
CA LYS A 162 -4.98 -10.57 1.23
C LYS A 162 -4.29 -10.32 -0.10
N ASN A 163 -3.35 -9.38 -0.15
CA ASN A 163 -2.75 -8.93 -1.41
C ASN A 163 -1.42 -9.61 -1.75
N ASP A 164 -0.74 -10.25 -0.79
CA ASP A 164 0.50 -10.97 -1.00
C ASP A 164 0.35 -12.39 -0.45
N GLU A 165 0.35 -13.37 -1.35
CA GLU A 165 0.21 -14.79 -1.03
C GLU A 165 1.40 -15.36 -0.24
N THR A 166 2.57 -14.73 -0.33
CA THR A 166 3.79 -15.13 0.37
C THR A 166 3.91 -14.48 1.74
N TYR A 167 3.24 -13.34 1.96
CA TYR A 167 3.24 -12.65 3.25
C TYR A 167 2.74 -13.57 4.37
N ARG A 168 3.51 -13.62 5.46
CA ARG A 168 3.18 -14.32 6.70
C ARG A 168 3.41 -13.37 7.86
N GLU A 169 2.35 -13.10 8.63
CA GLU A 169 2.45 -12.27 9.82
C GLU A 169 2.95 -13.12 11.00
N GLU A 170 4.23 -12.98 11.34
CA GLU A 170 4.87 -13.73 12.41
C GLU A 170 4.17 -13.53 13.76
N SER A 171 3.62 -12.34 14.02
CA SER A 171 2.92 -12.05 15.27
C SER A 171 1.62 -12.83 15.48
N LEU A 172 1.11 -13.53 14.46
CA LEU A 172 -0.03 -14.45 14.59
C LEU A 172 0.41 -15.87 15.00
N GLN A 173 1.69 -16.20 14.84
CA GLN A 173 2.23 -17.55 15.04
C GLN A 173 2.51 -17.89 16.50
N SER A 174 2.50 -16.89 17.39
CA SER A 174 2.81 -17.06 18.79
C SER A 174 1.99 -16.12 19.68
N GLY A 175 2.12 -16.30 20.99
CA GLY A 175 1.55 -15.39 21.97
C GLY A 175 0.04 -15.40 22.06
N TRP A 176 -0.51 -14.28 22.56
CA TRP A 176 -1.93 -14.17 22.87
C TRP A 176 -2.83 -14.13 21.62
N ARG A 177 -2.31 -13.65 20.48
CA ARG A 177 -3.06 -13.64 19.20
C ARG A 177 -3.34 -15.04 18.69
N ARG A 178 -2.34 -15.92 18.74
CA ARG A 178 -2.50 -17.35 18.40
C ARG A 178 -3.59 -18.00 19.25
N ASN A 179 -3.60 -17.71 20.55
CA ASN A 179 -4.60 -18.26 21.46
C ASN A 179 -6.03 -17.82 21.12
N ILE A 180 -6.20 -16.57 20.66
CA ILE A 180 -7.53 -16.06 20.26
C ILE A 180 -8.01 -16.69 18.95
N LEU A 181 -7.14 -16.70 17.94
CA LEU A 181 -7.50 -17.20 16.61
C LEU A 181 -7.69 -18.72 16.62
N GLY A 182 -6.87 -19.42 17.40
CA GLY A 182 -6.82 -20.87 17.44
C GLY A 182 -6.24 -21.47 16.16
N GLU A 183 -5.84 -22.74 16.24
CA GLU A 183 -5.16 -23.46 15.15
C GLU A 183 -5.99 -23.51 13.86
N LYS A 184 -7.31 -23.60 13.97
CA LYS A 184 -8.20 -23.69 12.80
C LYS A 184 -8.18 -22.41 11.96
N LEU A 185 -8.32 -21.23 12.57
CA LEU A 185 -8.29 -19.97 11.81
C LEU A 185 -6.88 -19.66 11.31
N LEU A 186 -5.85 -19.95 12.10
CA LEU A 186 -4.45 -19.79 11.66
C LEU A 186 -4.17 -20.63 10.42
N SER A 187 -4.57 -21.91 10.44
CA SER A 187 -4.46 -22.80 9.28
C SER A 187 -5.20 -22.25 8.05
N CYS A 188 -6.40 -21.67 8.22
CA CYS A 188 -7.11 -21.01 7.13
C CYS A 188 -6.36 -19.78 6.58
N ILE A 189 -5.75 -18.96 7.44
CA ILE A 189 -4.97 -17.78 7.03
C ILE A 189 -3.72 -18.21 6.25
N GLU A 190 -3.01 -19.23 6.72
CA GLU A 190 -1.79 -19.74 6.10
C GLU A 190 -2.04 -20.40 4.74
N ASN A 191 -3.15 -21.13 4.64
CA ASN A 191 -3.51 -21.94 3.48
C ASN A 191 -4.69 -21.31 2.70
N ARG A 192 -4.79 -19.98 2.72
CA ARG A 192 -5.92 -19.23 2.14
C ARG A 192 -6.23 -19.53 0.68
N ASN A 193 -5.21 -19.82 -0.14
CA ASN A 193 -5.36 -20.17 -1.57
C ASN A 193 -6.03 -21.55 -1.78
N GLN A 194 -5.97 -22.40 -0.75
CA GLN A 194 -6.63 -23.70 -0.74
C GLN A 194 -8.07 -23.59 -0.27
N LEU A 195 -8.55 -22.42 0.14
CA LEU A 195 -9.92 -22.26 0.60
C LEU A 195 -10.90 -22.15 -0.58
N PHE A 196 -12.09 -22.71 -0.39
CA PHE A 196 -13.25 -22.49 -1.24
C PHE A 196 -14.51 -22.24 -0.42
N ILE A 197 -15.49 -21.56 -1.03
CA ILE A 197 -16.81 -21.34 -0.43
C ILE A 197 -17.68 -22.54 -0.79
N ASP A 198 -18.12 -23.27 0.22
CA ASP A 198 -19.17 -24.28 0.08
C ASP A 198 -20.53 -23.59 0.19
N THR A 199 -21.21 -23.43 -0.93
CA THR A 199 -22.53 -22.80 -1.00
C THR A 199 -23.66 -23.68 -0.47
N HIS A 200 -23.47 -24.99 -0.31
CA HIS A 200 -24.49 -25.89 0.24
C HIS A 200 -24.59 -25.76 1.75
N HIS A 201 -23.44 -25.59 2.41
CA HIS A 201 -23.34 -25.45 3.87
C HIS A 201 -23.02 -24.02 4.33
N LEU A 202 -22.91 -23.07 3.40
CA LEU A 202 -22.49 -21.68 3.65
C LEU A 202 -21.23 -21.62 4.53
N SER A 203 -20.22 -22.40 4.18
CA SER A 203 -19.00 -22.59 4.98
C SER A 203 -17.73 -22.40 4.14
N ILE A 204 -16.60 -22.15 4.81
CA ILE A 204 -15.27 -22.17 4.20
C ILE A 204 -14.63 -23.55 4.44
N GLN A 205 -14.12 -24.17 3.38
CA GLN A 205 -13.46 -25.47 3.43
C GLN A 205 -12.14 -25.46 2.66
N PHE A 206 -11.24 -26.39 2.99
CA PHE A 206 -10.02 -26.66 2.23
C PHE A 206 -10.31 -27.51 0.99
N LYS A 207 -9.74 -27.13 -0.16
CA LYS A 207 -9.66 -27.96 -1.36
C LYS A 207 -9.03 -29.29 -0.97
N LYS A 208 -9.72 -30.38 -1.28
CA LYS A 208 -9.22 -31.74 -1.10
C LYS A 208 -8.05 -32.02 -2.05
#